data_AF-A0AAP2DPC1-F1
#
_entry.id   AF-A0AAP2DPC1-F1
#
_cell.length_a   1.000
_cell.length_b   1.000
_cell.length_c   1.000
_cell.angle_alpha   90.00
_cell.angle_beta   90.00
_cell.angle_gamma   90.00
#
_symmetry.space_group_name_H-M   'P 1'
#
loop_
_entity.id
_entity.type
_entity.pdbx_description
1 polymer ?
#
loop_
_entity_poly.entity_id
_entity_poly.type
_entity_poly.pdbx_seq_one_letter_code
_entity_poly.pdbx_strand_id
1 'polypeptide(L)'
;MRKLVSLLVLTLGFFASQAQTTTASVKIGYADVDYIFSQMPEAKQIDSDLKATQTMLKNQIEGKAQEFQKKLQDYNANLNTMLDAVRQNTERELQQMQQNLEKLQQDAQTTIQNKQTQLMEPVYKKVGKAIEDVAKENGFTFVLNQQIGGLDVILYGDEKMDVSDLVLKKMGVTPAPKPEAKAGTPPKQ
;
A
#
# COMPACT_ATOMS: atom_id res chain seq x y z
N MET A 1 3.03 25.36 73.18
CA MET A 1 3.67 24.22 72.48
C MET A 1 2.68 23.26 71.81
N ARG A 2 1.58 22.82 72.46
CA ARG A 2 0.57 21.93 71.84
C ARG A 2 -0.08 22.48 70.55
N LYS A 3 -0.35 23.79 70.47
CA LYS A 3 -0.91 24.44 69.28
C LYS A 3 0.09 24.60 68.12
N LEU A 4 1.40 24.58 68.38
CA LEU A 4 2.45 24.64 67.37
C LEU A 4 2.72 23.27 66.75
N VAL A 5 2.57 22.19 67.54
CA VAL A 5 2.66 20.80 67.03
C VAL A 5 1.48 20.47 66.12
N SER A 6 0.26 20.94 66.43
CA SER A 6 -0.90 20.75 65.54
C SER A 6 -0.80 21.54 64.22
N LEU A 7 -0.10 22.67 64.17
CA LEU A 7 0.10 23.45 62.95
C LEU A 7 1.17 22.84 62.02
N LEU A 8 2.17 22.17 62.59
CA LEU A 8 3.22 21.47 61.86
C LEU A 8 2.73 20.15 61.23
N VAL A 9 1.82 19.44 61.92
CA VAL A 9 1.23 18.19 61.39
C VAL A 9 0.21 18.47 60.27
N LEU A 10 -0.48 19.63 60.32
CA LEU A 10 -1.44 20.01 59.27
C LEU A 10 -0.77 20.49 57.97
N THR A 11 0.48 20.98 58.05
CA THR A 11 1.25 21.44 56.88
C THR A 11 2.01 20.29 56.18
N LEU A 12 2.41 19.24 56.91
CA LEU A 12 2.96 18.02 56.29
C LEU A 12 1.90 17.14 55.58
N GLY A 13 0.62 17.24 55.95
CA GLY A 13 -0.46 16.51 55.29
C GLY A 13 -0.83 17.04 53.90
N PHE A 14 -0.51 18.30 53.59
CA PHE A 14 -0.89 18.95 52.33
C PHE A 14 0.10 18.70 51.18
N PHE A 15 1.34 18.29 51.50
CA PHE A 15 2.36 17.95 50.50
C PHE A 15 2.28 16.49 50.01
N ALA A 16 1.52 15.62 50.69
CA ALA A 16 1.39 14.20 50.30
C ALA A 16 0.34 13.96 49.20
N SER A 17 -0.45 14.98 48.81
CA SER A 17 -1.57 14.83 47.87
C SER A 17 -1.27 15.24 46.43
N GLN A 18 -0.09 15.81 46.15
CA GLN A 18 0.21 16.44 44.85
C GLN A 18 1.05 15.58 43.88
N ALA A 19 1.11 14.26 44.10
CA ALA A 19 1.82 13.32 43.22
C ALA A 19 0.87 12.29 42.58
N GLN A 20 -0.29 12.72 42.08
CA GLN A 20 -0.99 11.95 41.05
C GLN A 20 -0.31 12.25 39.72
N THR A 21 0.67 11.43 39.36
CA THR A 21 1.16 11.36 37.98
C THR A 21 -0.02 10.97 37.10
N THR A 22 -0.62 11.94 36.41
CA THR A 22 -1.59 11.67 35.35
C THR A 22 -0.83 10.99 34.23
N THR A 23 -0.77 9.66 34.25
CA THR A 23 -0.36 8.89 33.08
C THR A 23 -1.38 9.23 32.00
N ALA A 24 -1.00 10.09 31.04
CA ALA A 24 -1.83 10.38 29.89
C ALA A 24 -2.15 9.03 29.23
N SER A 25 -3.41 8.62 29.25
CA SER A 25 -3.84 7.38 28.62
C SER A 25 -3.59 7.51 27.12
N VAL A 26 -2.69 6.69 26.59
CA VAL A 26 -2.39 6.67 25.16
C VAL A 26 -3.60 6.10 24.44
N LYS A 27 -4.27 6.93 23.64
CA LYS A 27 -5.43 6.52 22.83
C LYS A 27 -4.93 6.06 21.46
N ILE A 28 -5.08 4.78 21.15
CA ILE A 28 -4.61 4.17 19.90
C ILE A 28 -5.81 3.82 19.02
N GLY A 29 -5.97 4.51 17.90
CA GLY A 29 -6.95 4.19 16.89
C GLY A 29 -6.39 3.25 15.82
N TYR A 30 -7.25 2.77 14.94
CA TYR A 30 -6.84 2.05 13.75
C TYR A 30 -7.65 2.43 12.53
N ALA A 31 -7.08 2.23 11.35
CA ALA A 31 -7.72 2.47 10.09
C ALA A 31 -7.43 1.33 9.12
N ASP A 32 -8.41 0.97 8.30
CA ASP A 32 -8.20 0.10 7.16
C ASP A 32 -7.94 0.97 5.93
N VAL A 33 -6.65 1.14 5.60
CA VAL A 33 -6.23 1.99 4.48
C VAL A 33 -6.67 1.40 3.13
N ASP A 34 -6.77 0.07 3.02
CA ASP A 34 -7.21 -0.59 1.80
C ASP A 34 -8.71 -0.36 1.57
N TYR A 35 -9.51 -0.47 2.64
CA TYR A 35 -10.91 -0.07 2.59
C TYR A 35 -11.06 1.41 2.25
N ILE A 36 -10.34 2.31 2.93
CA ILE A 36 -10.39 3.76 2.64
C ILE A 36 -10.11 4.00 1.15
N PHE A 37 -9.04 3.40 0.64
CA PHE A 37 -8.66 3.51 -0.77
C PHE A 37 -9.77 3.02 -1.70
N SER A 38 -10.39 1.87 -1.41
CA SER A 38 -11.44 1.28 -2.25
C SER A 38 -12.67 2.18 -2.43
N GLN A 39 -12.92 3.08 -1.48
CA GLN A 39 -14.04 4.02 -1.50
C GLN A 39 -13.71 5.34 -2.21
N MET A 40 -12.43 5.61 -2.50
CA MET A 40 -12.02 6.87 -3.09
C MET A 40 -12.43 6.96 -4.57
N PRO A 41 -12.90 8.14 -5.03
CA PRO A 41 -13.26 8.33 -6.44
C PRO A 41 -12.05 8.13 -7.37
N GLU A 42 -10.84 8.43 -6.90
CA GLU A 42 -9.60 8.25 -7.65
C GLU A 42 -9.24 6.77 -7.90
N ALA A 43 -9.76 5.83 -7.09
CA ALA A 43 -9.40 4.42 -7.17
C ALA A 43 -9.72 3.81 -8.55
N LYS A 44 -10.87 4.16 -9.14
CA LYS A 44 -11.26 3.70 -10.48
C LYS A 44 -10.33 4.22 -11.57
N GLN A 45 -9.91 5.49 -11.47
CA GLN A 45 -9.00 6.06 -12.45
C GLN A 45 -7.63 5.39 -12.39
N ILE A 46 -7.12 5.15 -11.18
CA ILE A 46 -5.82 4.51 -10.99
C ILE A 46 -5.84 3.06 -11.50
N ASP A 47 -6.89 2.29 -11.20
CA ASP A 47 -7.07 0.94 -11.76
C ASP A 47 -7.09 0.98 -13.29
N SER A 48 -7.82 1.94 -13.88
CA SER A 48 -7.87 2.13 -15.33
C SER A 48 -6.50 2.45 -15.93
N ASP A 49 -5.76 3.39 -15.34
CA ASP A 49 -4.43 3.80 -15.81
C ASP A 49 -3.40 2.66 -15.72
N LEU A 50 -3.46 1.86 -14.66
CA LEU A 50 -2.61 0.68 -14.50
C LEU A 50 -2.94 -0.38 -15.55
N LYS A 51 -4.21 -0.70 -15.76
CA LYS A 51 -4.66 -1.66 -16.79
C LYS A 51 -4.27 -1.22 -18.19
N ALA A 52 -4.40 0.07 -18.49
CA ALA A 52 -3.98 0.64 -19.77
C ALA A 52 -2.46 0.48 -19.97
N THR A 53 -1.66 0.77 -18.94
CA THR A 53 -0.20 0.60 -18.98
C THR A 53 0.19 -0.87 -19.18
N GLN A 54 -0.44 -1.79 -18.43
CA GLN A 54 -0.22 -3.23 -18.57
C GLN A 54 -0.55 -3.74 -19.98
N THR A 55 -1.68 -3.31 -20.53
CA THR A 55 -2.13 -3.71 -21.86
C THR A 55 -1.20 -3.18 -22.96
N MET A 56 -0.77 -1.92 -22.85
CA MET A 56 0.22 -1.33 -23.75
C MET A 56 1.52 -2.14 -23.77
N LEU A 57 2.08 -2.42 -22.60
CA LEU A 57 3.34 -3.17 -22.47
C LEU A 57 3.19 -4.61 -22.96
N LYS A 58 2.07 -5.27 -22.65
CA LYS A 58 1.73 -6.60 -23.17
C LYS A 58 1.73 -6.62 -24.69
N ASN A 59 1.03 -5.68 -25.33
CA ASN A 59 0.96 -5.60 -26.78
C ASN A 59 2.33 -5.35 -27.41
N GLN A 60 3.17 -4.52 -26.77
CA GLN A 60 4.54 -4.25 -27.24
C GLN A 60 5.42 -5.50 -27.17
N ILE A 61 5.35 -6.25 -26.06
CA ILE A 61 6.07 -7.53 -25.89
C ILE A 61 5.59 -8.56 -26.92
N GLU A 62 4.27 -8.70 -27.09
CA GLU A 62 3.68 -9.64 -28.04
C GLU A 62 4.09 -9.34 -29.48
N GLY A 63 4.09 -8.07 -29.89
CA GLY A 63 4.56 -7.67 -31.22
C GLY A 63 6.03 -8.02 -31.45
N LYS A 64 6.90 -7.73 -30.48
CA LYS A 64 8.34 -8.06 -30.56
C LYS A 64 8.59 -9.57 -30.54
N ALA A 65 7.82 -10.32 -29.78
CA ALA A 65 7.88 -11.78 -29.76
C ALA A 65 7.44 -12.38 -31.10
N GLN A 66 6.39 -11.84 -31.73
CA GLN A 66 5.95 -12.27 -33.06
C GLN A 66 7.00 -11.97 -34.14
N GLU A 67 7.63 -10.79 -34.10
CA GLU A 67 8.75 -10.44 -34.99
C GLU A 67 9.90 -11.45 -34.86
N PHE A 68 10.29 -11.77 -33.62
CA PHE A 68 11.33 -12.77 -33.34
C PHE A 68 10.94 -14.15 -33.86
N GLN A 69 9.73 -14.62 -33.55
CA GLN A 69 9.26 -15.93 -33.97
C GLN A 69 9.21 -16.07 -35.49
N LYS A 70 8.73 -15.04 -36.19
CA LYS A 70 8.73 -15.01 -37.66
C LYS A 70 10.15 -15.11 -38.22
N LYS A 71 11.09 -14.31 -37.69
CA LYS A 71 12.48 -14.32 -38.15
C LYS A 71 13.17 -15.67 -37.89
N LEU A 72 12.88 -16.29 -36.75
CA LEU A 72 13.40 -17.60 -36.39
C LEU A 72 12.86 -18.69 -37.33
N GLN A 73 11.57 -18.64 -37.67
CA GLN A 73 10.98 -19.55 -38.66
C GLN A 73 11.62 -19.37 -40.05
N ASP A 74 11.76 -18.12 -40.50
CA ASP A 74 12.39 -17.78 -41.78
C ASP A 74 13.86 -18.27 -41.82
N TYR A 75 14.60 -18.11 -40.71
CA TYR A 75 15.96 -18.62 -40.54
C TYR A 75 16.02 -20.15 -40.69
N ASN A 76 15.19 -20.87 -39.94
CA ASN A 76 15.18 -22.34 -39.97
C ASN A 76 14.80 -22.90 -41.34
N ALA A 77 13.86 -22.26 -42.05
CA ALA A 77 13.43 -22.67 -43.38
C ALA A 77 14.52 -22.52 -44.45
N ASN A 78 15.42 -21.53 -44.28
CA ASN A 78 16.46 -21.19 -45.26
C ASN A 78 17.88 -21.59 -44.83
N LEU A 79 18.03 -22.30 -43.70
CA LEU A 79 19.34 -22.59 -43.10
C LEU A 79 20.36 -23.20 -44.08
N ASN A 80 19.90 -24.14 -44.91
CA ASN A 80 20.76 -24.88 -45.85
C ASN A 80 21.07 -24.12 -47.16
N THR A 81 20.35 -23.03 -47.43
CA THR A 81 20.50 -22.21 -48.65
C THR A 81 21.13 -20.85 -48.38
N MET A 82 21.27 -20.46 -47.11
CA MET A 82 21.92 -19.22 -46.70
C MET A 82 23.44 -19.28 -46.89
N LEU A 83 24.00 -18.18 -47.40
CA LEU A 83 25.45 -17.93 -47.38
C LEU A 83 25.94 -17.77 -45.94
N ASP A 84 27.16 -18.22 -45.64
CA ASP A 84 27.73 -18.21 -44.29
C ASP A 84 27.67 -16.83 -43.61
N ALA A 85 28.03 -15.77 -44.33
CA ALA A 85 28.00 -14.40 -43.81
C ALA A 85 26.56 -13.94 -43.46
N VAL A 86 25.57 -14.33 -44.26
CA VAL A 86 24.15 -14.01 -44.03
C VAL A 86 23.62 -14.80 -42.84
N ARG A 87 24.00 -16.08 -42.73
CA ARG A 87 23.64 -16.95 -41.60
C ARG A 87 24.15 -16.36 -40.28
N GLN A 88 25.45 -16.06 -40.19
CA GLN A 88 26.05 -15.47 -38.98
C GLN A 88 25.43 -14.13 -38.60
N ASN A 89 25.11 -13.28 -39.57
CA ASN A 89 24.45 -12.01 -39.29
C ASN A 89 23.02 -12.24 -38.75
N THR A 90 22.29 -13.18 -39.32
CA THR A 90 20.93 -13.53 -38.88
C THR A 90 20.92 -14.15 -37.48
N GLU A 91 21.87 -15.03 -37.16
CA GLU A 91 22.05 -15.59 -35.82
C GLU A 91 22.31 -14.50 -34.78
N ARG A 92 23.20 -13.55 -35.09
CA ARG A 92 23.48 -12.40 -34.21
C ARG A 92 22.23 -11.55 -33.97
N GLU A 93 21.47 -11.28 -35.03
CA GLU A 93 20.24 -10.50 -34.91
C GLU A 93 19.18 -11.24 -34.08
N LEU A 94 19.00 -12.55 -34.27
CA LEU A 94 18.11 -13.37 -33.45
C LEU A 94 18.52 -13.35 -31.97
N GLN A 95 19.82 -13.49 -31.67
CA GLN A 95 20.33 -13.37 -30.31
C GLN A 95 20.03 -11.99 -29.70
N GLN A 96 20.24 -10.92 -30.47
CA GLN A 96 19.96 -9.56 -30.01
C GLN A 96 18.46 -9.33 -29.78
N MET A 97 17.59 -9.85 -30.66
CA MET A 97 16.15 -9.79 -30.49
C MET A 97 15.69 -10.52 -29.24
N GLN A 98 16.25 -11.70 -28.95
CA GLN A 98 15.97 -12.44 -27.73
C GLN A 98 16.36 -11.65 -26.47
N GLN A 99 17.59 -11.13 -26.42
CA GLN A 99 18.07 -10.29 -25.31
C GLN A 99 17.20 -9.05 -25.10
N ASN A 100 16.81 -8.39 -26.20
CA ASN A 100 15.93 -7.23 -26.13
C ASN A 100 14.54 -7.59 -25.60
N LEU A 101 14.01 -8.77 -25.94
CA LEU A 101 12.72 -9.24 -25.44
C LEU A 101 12.76 -9.52 -23.94
N GLU A 102 13.81 -10.19 -23.46
CA GLU A 102 14.05 -10.43 -22.03
C GLU A 102 14.17 -9.10 -21.26
N LYS A 103 14.95 -8.15 -21.79
CA LYS A 103 15.08 -6.81 -21.21
C LYS A 103 13.73 -6.08 -21.18
N LEU A 104 12.98 -6.13 -22.27
CA LEU A 104 11.67 -5.47 -22.36
C LEU A 104 10.69 -6.03 -21.31
N GLN A 105 10.70 -7.33 -21.05
CA GLN A 105 9.87 -7.94 -20.00
C GLN A 105 10.25 -7.45 -18.60
N GLN A 106 11.54 -7.35 -18.29
CA GLN A 106 12.03 -6.82 -17.01
C GLN A 106 11.69 -5.33 -16.83
N ASP A 107 11.90 -4.53 -17.89
CA ASP A 107 11.58 -3.11 -17.91
C ASP A 107 10.08 -2.88 -17.76
N ALA A 108 9.24 -3.71 -18.39
CA ALA A 108 7.79 -3.63 -18.27
C ALA A 108 7.33 -3.85 -16.81
N GLN A 109 7.90 -4.84 -16.12
CA GLN A 109 7.60 -5.08 -14.70
C GLN A 109 7.98 -3.88 -13.83
N THR A 110 9.17 -3.32 -14.06
CA THR A 110 9.66 -2.13 -13.35
C THR A 110 8.78 -0.91 -13.65
N THR A 111 8.35 -0.75 -14.89
CA THR A 111 7.48 0.34 -15.34
C THR A 111 6.12 0.28 -14.64
N ILE A 112 5.53 -0.90 -14.53
CA ILE A 112 4.25 -1.11 -13.83
C ILE A 112 4.38 -0.74 -12.34
N GLN A 113 5.44 -1.20 -11.67
CA GLN A 113 5.69 -0.88 -10.26
C GLN A 113 5.89 0.63 -10.03
N ASN A 114 6.68 1.27 -10.90
CA ASN A 114 6.91 2.72 -10.84
C ASN A 114 5.61 3.49 -11.08
N LYS A 115 4.82 3.08 -12.07
CA LYS A 115 3.53 3.70 -12.37
C LYS A 115 2.56 3.57 -11.18
N GLN A 116 2.49 2.38 -10.57
CA GLN A 116 1.68 2.17 -9.37
C GLN A 116 2.12 3.09 -8.24
N THR A 117 3.42 3.18 -7.97
CA THR A 117 3.96 4.07 -6.92
C THR A 117 3.62 5.52 -7.19
N GLN A 118 3.83 6.01 -8.42
CA GLN A 118 3.52 7.39 -8.81
C GLN A 118 2.04 7.74 -8.65
N LEU A 119 1.14 6.81 -9.01
CA LEU A 119 -0.30 7.02 -8.86
C LEU A 119 -0.75 6.94 -7.40
N MET A 120 -0.14 6.08 -6.60
CA MET A 120 -0.48 5.90 -5.17
C MET A 120 0.09 7.00 -4.27
N GLU A 121 1.26 7.55 -4.56
CA GLU A 121 1.91 8.56 -3.71
C GLU A 121 1.00 9.76 -3.33
N PRO A 122 0.30 10.43 -4.26
CA PRO A 122 -0.60 11.53 -3.90
C PRO A 122 -1.79 11.05 -3.05
N VAL A 123 -2.26 9.81 -3.29
CA VAL A 123 -3.35 9.21 -2.51
C VAL A 123 -2.91 8.97 -1.07
N TYR A 124 -1.72 8.38 -0.86
CA TYR A 124 -1.17 8.19 0.48
C TYR A 124 -0.98 9.51 1.22
N LYS A 125 -0.55 10.58 0.54
CA LYS A 125 -0.45 11.92 1.16
C LYS A 125 -1.83 12.45 1.58
N LYS A 126 -2.85 12.31 0.74
CA LYS A 126 -4.22 12.75 1.04
C LYS A 126 -4.82 11.97 2.22
N VAL A 127 -4.71 10.65 2.19
CA VAL A 127 -5.21 9.76 3.26
C VAL A 127 -4.44 10.01 4.56
N GLY A 128 -3.11 10.10 4.50
CA GLY A 128 -2.27 10.39 5.66
C GLY A 128 -2.63 11.72 6.32
N LYS A 129 -2.91 12.76 5.52
CA LYS A 129 -3.36 14.04 6.05
C LYS A 129 -4.72 13.95 6.73
N ALA A 130 -5.67 13.23 6.13
CA ALA A 130 -6.98 13.03 6.72
C ALA A 130 -6.92 12.20 8.03
N ILE A 131 -6.06 11.17 8.07
CA ILE A 131 -5.77 10.41 9.30
C ILE A 131 -5.20 11.32 10.39
N GLU A 132 -4.22 12.16 10.05
CA GLU A 132 -3.61 13.10 10.99
C GLU A 132 -4.66 14.05 11.59
N ASP A 133 -5.53 14.62 10.76
CA ASP A 133 -6.55 15.56 11.21
C ASP A 133 -7.60 14.87 12.10
N VAL A 134 -8.06 13.67 11.71
CA VAL A 134 -8.98 12.86 12.52
C VAL A 134 -8.33 12.45 13.85
N ALA A 135 -7.05 12.08 13.84
CA ALA A 135 -6.32 11.73 15.04
C ALA A 135 -6.28 12.90 16.03
N LYS A 136 -5.93 14.10 15.56
CA LYS A 136 -5.89 15.31 16.40
C LYS A 136 -7.26 15.70 16.94
N GLU A 137 -8.30 15.65 16.10
CA GLU A 137 -9.67 16.02 16.48
C GLU A 137 -10.27 15.07 17.52
N ASN A 138 -9.86 13.80 17.51
CA ASN A 138 -10.41 12.76 18.39
C ASN A 138 -9.45 12.32 19.51
N GLY A 139 -8.31 13.01 19.65
CA GLY A 139 -7.33 12.77 20.71
C GLY A 139 -6.58 11.44 20.59
N PHE A 140 -6.42 10.89 19.39
CA PHE A 140 -5.60 9.69 19.17
C PHE A 140 -4.11 10.06 19.13
N THR A 141 -3.30 9.33 19.88
CA THR A 141 -1.84 9.46 19.87
C THR A 141 -1.21 8.68 18.71
N PHE A 142 -1.82 7.54 18.36
CA PHE A 142 -1.42 6.70 17.24
C PHE A 142 -2.66 6.25 16.47
N VAL A 143 -2.50 6.11 15.15
CA VAL A 143 -3.45 5.40 14.29
C VAL A 143 -2.67 4.32 13.55
N LEU A 144 -3.00 3.07 13.80
CA LEU A 144 -2.35 1.92 13.20
C LEU A 144 -3.11 1.50 11.94
N ASN A 145 -2.40 1.09 10.90
CA ASN A 145 -3.05 0.42 9.77
C ASN A 145 -3.48 -0.98 10.21
N GLN A 146 -4.70 -1.40 9.87
CA GLN A 146 -5.25 -2.70 10.24
C GLN A 146 -4.46 -3.85 9.61
N GLN A 147 -4.02 -3.67 8.36
CA GLN A 147 -3.28 -4.68 7.61
C GLN A 147 -2.11 -4.08 6.83
N ILE A 148 -1.02 -4.83 6.65
CA ILE A 148 0.10 -4.44 5.79
C ILE A 148 0.41 -5.62 4.87
N GLY A 149 0.23 -5.43 3.55
CA GLY A 149 0.48 -6.49 2.57
C GLY A 149 -0.39 -7.73 2.76
N GLY A 150 -1.64 -7.56 3.22
CA GLY A 150 -2.57 -8.65 3.51
C GLY A 150 -2.30 -9.41 4.81
N LEU A 151 -1.39 -8.93 5.66
CA LEU A 151 -1.15 -9.47 6.99
C LEU A 151 -1.82 -8.57 8.04
N ASP A 152 -2.60 -9.16 8.93
CA ASP A 152 -3.26 -8.45 10.03
C ASP A 152 -2.22 -7.92 11.03
N VAL A 153 -2.18 -6.60 11.19
CA VAL A 153 -1.43 -5.92 12.26
C VAL A 153 -2.27 -5.88 13.54
N ILE A 154 -3.60 -5.82 13.39
CA ILE A 154 -4.55 -5.76 14.48
C ILE A 154 -5.44 -6.99 14.42
N LEU A 155 -5.24 -7.90 15.37
CA LEU A 155 -6.03 -9.13 15.49
C LEU A 155 -7.41 -8.87 16.11
N TYR A 156 -7.51 -7.85 16.95
CA TYR A 156 -8.75 -7.41 17.59
C TYR A 156 -8.64 -5.93 17.98
N GLY A 157 -9.68 -5.16 17.68
CA GLY A 157 -9.83 -3.78 18.12
C GLY A 157 -11.31 -3.50 18.40
N ASP A 158 -11.60 -2.69 19.41
CA ASP A 158 -12.95 -2.17 19.62
C ASP A 158 -13.30 -1.28 18.42
N GLU A 159 -14.48 -1.49 17.82
CA GLU A 159 -14.96 -0.73 16.66
C GLU A 159 -14.94 0.79 16.90
N LYS A 160 -15.06 1.25 18.15
CA LYS A 160 -14.96 2.67 18.51
C LYS A 160 -13.57 3.26 18.27
N MET A 161 -12.56 2.41 18.13
CA MET A 161 -11.18 2.80 17.83
C MET A 161 -10.91 2.79 16.33
N ASP A 162 -11.84 2.30 15.51
CA ASP A 162 -11.78 2.36 14.05
C ASP A 162 -12.09 3.77 13.56
N VAL A 163 -11.12 4.40 12.91
CA VAL A 163 -11.26 5.76 12.37
C VAL A 163 -11.53 5.78 10.86
N SER A 164 -11.68 4.62 10.20
CA SER A 164 -11.74 4.53 8.74
C SER A 164 -12.86 5.39 8.14
N ASP A 165 -14.07 5.27 8.70
CA ASP A 165 -15.23 6.03 8.25
C ASP A 165 -15.11 7.52 8.56
N LEU A 166 -14.45 7.87 9.67
CA LEU A 166 -14.16 9.27 10.02
C LEU A 166 -13.19 9.88 9.02
N VAL A 167 -12.17 9.12 8.60
CA VAL A 167 -11.20 9.52 7.59
C VAL A 167 -11.87 9.71 6.24
N LEU A 168 -12.73 8.78 5.81
CA LEU A 168 -13.52 8.92 4.59
C LEU A 168 -14.40 10.17 4.60
N LYS A 169 -15.15 10.38 5.70
CA LYS A 169 -15.97 11.58 5.89
C LYS A 169 -15.13 12.86 5.86
N LYS A 170 -13.93 12.85 6.48
CA LYS A 170 -12.99 13.98 6.46
C LYS A 170 -12.54 14.32 5.05
N MET A 171 -12.42 13.32 4.18
CA MET A 171 -12.10 13.47 2.76
C MET A 171 -13.32 13.78 1.88
N GLY A 172 -14.52 13.89 2.45
CA GLY A 172 -15.77 14.13 1.71
C GLY A 172 -16.31 12.91 0.95
N VAL A 173 -15.89 11.69 1.34
CA VAL A 173 -16.32 10.43 0.75
C VAL A 173 -17.38 9.77 1.64
N THR A 174 -18.50 9.34 1.04
CA THR A 174 -19.54 8.58 1.75
C THR A 174 -19.07 7.14 1.97
N PRO A 175 -18.95 6.67 3.23
CA PRO A 175 -18.56 5.28 3.49
C PRO A 175 -19.63 4.30 3.01
N ALA A 176 -19.24 3.29 2.22
CA ALA A 176 -20.06 2.10 2.00
C ALA A 176 -19.75 1.04 3.07
N PRO A 177 -20.62 0.04 3.29
CA PRO A 177 -20.32 -1.04 4.24
C PRO A 177 -18.96 -1.66 3.96
N LYS A 178 -18.12 -1.78 5.00
CA LYS A 178 -16.87 -2.53 4.90
C LYS A 178 -17.20 -3.95 4.44
N PRO A 179 -16.44 -4.54 3.51
CA PRO A 179 -16.53 -5.98 3.26
C PRO A 179 -16.35 -6.66 4.61
N GLU A 180 -17.36 -7.42 5.08
CA GLU A 180 -17.26 -8.13 6.34
C GLU A 180 -15.96 -8.95 6.32
N ALA A 181 -15.04 -8.63 7.23
CA ALA A 181 -13.90 -9.47 7.48
C ALA A 181 -14.48 -10.85 7.75
N LYS A 182 -14.19 -11.83 6.87
CA LYS A 182 -14.69 -13.20 7.03
C LYS A 182 -14.34 -13.59 8.45
N ALA A 183 -15.36 -13.66 9.31
CA ALA A 183 -15.20 -14.04 10.70
C ALA A 183 -14.38 -15.32 10.69
N GLY A 184 -13.17 -15.26 11.25
CA GLY A 184 -12.29 -16.39 11.33
C GLY A 184 -13.09 -17.52 11.96
N THR A 185 -13.43 -18.53 11.16
CA THR A 185 -13.98 -19.77 11.70
C THR A 185 -12.98 -20.22 12.74
N PRO A 186 -13.36 -20.28 14.03
CA PRO A 186 -12.40 -20.70 15.05
C PRO A 186 -11.86 -22.06 14.64
N PRO A 187 -10.53 -22.28 14.72
CA PRO A 187 -9.98 -23.60 14.49
C PRO A 187 -10.70 -24.54 15.45
N LYS A 188 -11.40 -25.54 14.90
CA LYS A 188 -11.93 -26.64 15.71
C LYS A 188 -10.72 -27.23 16.43
N GLN A 189 -10.68 -27.08 17.75
CA GLN A 189 -9.77 -27.83 18.63
C GLN A 189 -10.12 -29.32 18.56
#